data_AF-A0A7W8ZR96-F1
#
_entry.id   AF-A0A7W8ZR96-F1
#
_cell.length_a   1.000
_cell.length_b   1.000
_cell.length_c   1.000
_cell.angle_alpha   90.00
_cell.angle_beta   90.00
_cell.angle_gamma   90.00
#
_symmetry.space_group_name_H-M   'P 1'
#
loop_
_entity.id
_entity.type
_entity.pdbx_description
1 polymer ?
#
loop_
_entity_poly.entity_id
_entity_poly.type
_entity_poly.pdbx_seq_one_letter_code
_entity_poly.pdbx_strand_id
1 'polypeptide(L)'
;MKNFKMSMLTVLLVSLLTTFGAFAQTAQDYQIILYDHYQPIASFSTMPGLNPGNINHTANYNQIINLRDYNINDRADNALISAYTGSTITFYKNADADGSRGICVVHVKQNFSGYKLTSLEHTYEDAYIKVDFYSAGRNSLNGELSCIVVTPPNRVWN
;
A
#
# COMPACT_ATOMS: atom_id res chain seq x y z
N MET A 1 -7.69 -17.13 44.52
CA MET A 1 -7.19 -16.88 43.16
C MET A 1 -7.65 -18.04 42.27
N LYS A 2 -8.56 -17.81 41.32
CA LYS A 2 -9.07 -18.86 40.42
C LYS A 2 -8.14 -18.94 39.20
N ASN A 3 -7.43 -20.06 39.06
CA ASN A 3 -6.59 -20.34 37.90
C ASN A 3 -7.49 -20.59 36.68
N PHE A 4 -7.48 -19.67 35.71
CA PHE A 4 -8.15 -19.86 34.43
C PHE A 4 -7.39 -20.93 33.64
N LYS A 5 -7.93 -22.16 33.62
CA LYS A 5 -7.54 -23.17 32.64
C LYS A 5 -8.21 -22.80 31.31
N MET A 6 -7.47 -22.17 30.40
CA MET A 6 -7.91 -22.09 28.99
C MET A 6 -8.01 -23.52 28.46
N SER A 7 -9.16 -23.87 27.89
CA SER A 7 -9.32 -25.18 27.25
C SER A 7 -8.58 -25.18 25.92
N MET A 8 -8.12 -26.34 25.48
CA MET A 8 -7.46 -26.54 24.18
C MET A 8 -8.35 -26.07 23.01
N LEU A 9 -9.67 -26.08 23.20
CA LEU A 9 -10.64 -25.53 22.26
C LEU A 9 -10.55 -24.00 22.15
N THR A 10 -10.26 -23.30 23.25
CA THR A 10 -10.03 -21.84 23.25
C THR A 10 -8.74 -21.49 22.51
N VAL A 11 -7.69 -22.29 22.67
CA VAL A 11 -6.42 -22.10 21.94
C VAL A 11 -6.63 -22.34 20.44
N LEU A 12 -7.39 -23.37 20.06
CA LEU A 12 -7.72 -23.67 18.66
C LEU A 12 -8.60 -22.58 18.03
N LEU A 13 -9.55 -22.02 18.79
CA LEU A 13 -10.42 -20.95 18.31
C LEU A 13 -9.64 -19.63 18.17
N VAL A 14 -8.72 -19.34 19.10
CA VAL A 14 -7.83 -18.17 19.02
C VAL A 14 -6.84 -18.32 17.89
N SER A 15 -6.28 -19.52 17.65
CA SER A 15 -5.39 -19.73 16.50
C SER A 15 -6.14 -19.65 15.17
N LEU A 16 -7.37 -20.18 15.08
CA LEU A 16 -8.25 -19.95 13.92
C LEU A 16 -8.58 -18.46 13.74
N LEU A 17 -8.88 -17.74 14.83
CA LEU A 17 -9.15 -16.29 14.80
C LEU A 17 -7.92 -15.44 14.45
N THR A 18 -6.72 -15.84 14.84
CA THR A 18 -5.49 -15.17 14.41
C THR A 18 -5.13 -15.47 12.96
N THR A 19 -5.57 -16.61 12.41
CA THR A 19 -5.41 -16.88 10.97
C THR A 19 -6.44 -16.16 10.09
N PHE A 20 -7.55 -15.65 10.65
CA PHE A 20 -8.49 -14.79 9.89
C PHE A 20 -7.96 -13.36 9.64
N GLY A 21 -6.75 -13.02 10.10
CA GLY A 21 -6.02 -11.84 9.59
C GLY A 21 -5.49 -12.03 8.16
N ALA A 22 -5.41 -13.27 7.67
CA ALA A 22 -5.18 -13.57 6.27
C ALA A 22 -6.54 -13.54 5.54
N PHE A 23 -7.07 -12.34 5.33
CA PHE A 23 -8.12 -12.18 4.33
C PHE A 23 -7.59 -12.75 3.03
N ALA A 24 -8.30 -13.74 2.49
CA ALA A 24 -8.20 -14.09 1.09
C ALA A 24 -8.62 -12.84 0.30
N GLN A 25 -7.68 -11.93 0.07
CA GLN A 25 -7.82 -10.93 -0.98
C GLN A 25 -8.24 -11.72 -2.22
N THR A 26 -9.24 -11.26 -2.97
CA THR A 26 -9.45 -11.91 -4.28
C THR A 26 -8.19 -11.69 -5.10
N ALA A 27 -7.87 -12.58 -6.04
CA ALA A 27 -6.56 -12.70 -6.70
C ALA A 27 -6.04 -11.43 -7.44
N GLN A 28 -6.74 -10.30 -7.30
CA GLN A 28 -6.46 -9.03 -7.93
C GLN A 28 -6.67 -7.84 -7.01
N ASP A 29 -6.89 -7.97 -5.70
CA ASP A 29 -7.12 -6.77 -4.87
C ASP A 29 -5.81 -6.07 -4.44
N TYR A 30 -5.87 -4.75 -4.25
CA TYR A 30 -4.79 -4.01 -3.59
C TYR A 30 -5.32 -3.16 -2.43
N GLN A 31 -4.40 -2.83 -1.52
CA GLN A 31 -4.58 -1.83 -0.48
C GLN A 31 -3.28 -1.04 -0.31
N ILE A 32 -3.40 0.28 -0.21
CA ILE A 32 -2.32 1.20 0.13
C ILE A 32 -2.79 2.07 1.28
N ILE A 33 -2.08 2.04 2.40
CA ILE A 33 -2.28 2.95 3.52
C ILE A 33 -1.11 3.91 3.56
N LEU A 34 -1.39 5.20 3.44
CA LEU A 34 -0.40 6.27 3.53
C LEU A 34 -0.21 6.73 4.96
N TYR A 35 1.02 7.04 5.31
CA TYR A 35 1.38 7.58 6.60
C TYR A 35 2.05 8.94 6.45
N ASP A 36 1.72 9.83 7.38
CA ASP A 36 2.47 11.04 7.70
C ASP A 36 3.28 10.71 8.95
N HIS A 37 4.57 10.40 8.76
CA HIS A 37 5.45 9.84 9.77
C HIS A 37 4.92 8.50 10.33
N TYR A 38 4.27 8.54 11.50
CA TYR A 38 3.73 7.35 12.17
C TYR A 38 2.20 7.31 12.18
N GLN A 39 1.53 8.33 11.63
CA GLN A 39 0.08 8.45 11.66
C GLN A 39 -0.52 8.04 10.30
N PRO A 40 -1.43 7.04 10.26
CA PRO A 40 -2.12 6.70 9.02
C PRO A 40 -3.07 7.84 8.63
N ILE A 41 -2.91 8.38 7.42
CA ILE A 41 -3.71 9.52 6.94
C ILE A 41 -4.78 9.13 5.94
N ALA A 42 -4.53 8.10 5.12
CA ALA A 42 -5.48 7.65 4.11
C ALA A 42 -5.25 6.18 3.74
N SER A 43 -6.32 5.51 3.31
CA SER A 43 -6.30 4.16 2.76
C SER A 43 -7.07 4.12 1.44
N PHE A 44 -6.44 3.49 0.44
CA PHE A 44 -6.96 3.31 -0.92
C PHE A 44 -6.95 1.83 -1.28
N SER A 45 -8.08 1.29 -1.70
CA SER A 45 -8.21 -0.14 -1.99
C SER A 45 -9.22 -0.43 -3.09
N THR A 46 -9.10 -1.58 -3.77
CA THR A 46 -10.16 -2.08 -4.66
C THR A 46 -11.33 -2.69 -3.88
N MET A 47 -11.08 -3.15 -2.64
CA MET A 47 -12.11 -3.73 -1.77
C MET A 47 -12.73 -2.67 -0.86
N PRO A 48 -14.07 -2.59 -0.77
CA PRO A 48 -14.73 -1.81 0.27
C PRO A 48 -14.46 -2.42 1.66
N GLY A 49 -14.13 -1.61 2.67
CA GLY A 49 -14.23 -2.00 4.09
C GLY A 49 -12.95 -2.50 4.79
N LEU A 50 -11.80 -2.57 4.12
CA LEU A 50 -10.49 -2.84 4.76
C LEU A 50 -9.72 -1.54 4.85
N ASN A 51 -9.83 -0.76 5.94
CA ASN A 51 -9.43 0.65 5.87
C ASN A 51 -9.04 1.26 7.23
N PRO A 52 -7.77 1.12 7.67
CA PRO A 52 -7.20 1.94 8.73
C PRO A 52 -6.78 3.30 8.16
N GLY A 53 -7.37 4.39 8.65
CA GLY A 53 -7.04 5.77 8.23
C GLY A 53 -8.22 6.73 8.36
N ASN A 54 -7.95 8.04 8.40
CA ASN A 54 -9.00 9.07 8.45
C ASN A 54 -9.78 9.17 7.14
N ILE A 55 -9.12 8.84 6.02
CA ILE A 55 -9.69 8.87 4.67
C ILE A 55 -9.66 7.47 4.10
N ASN A 56 -10.79 7.00 3.58
CA ASN A 56 -10.99 5.63 3.14
C ASN A 56 -11.72 5.65 1.81
N HIS A 57 -11.03 5.26 0.74
CA HIS A 57 -11.56 5.39 -0.62
C HIS A 57 -11.38 4.12 -1.44
N THR A 58 -12.45 3.70 -2.11
CA THR A 58 -12.36 2.61 -3.08
C THR A 58 -11.78 3.15 -4.38
N ALA A 59 -10.59 2.69 -4.76
CA ALA A 59 -9.91 3.08 -5.99
C ALA A 59 -9.70 1.84 -6.87
N ASN A 60 -10.08 1.96 -8.14
CA ASN A 60 -9.84 0.90 -9.12
C ASN A 60 -8.38 0.93 -9.60
N TYR A 61 -7.94 -0.15 -10.25
CA TYR A 61 -6.68 -0.11 -11.00
C TYR A 61 -6.73 0.94 -12.12
N ASN A 62 -5.56 1.50 -12.42
CA ASN A 62 -5.32 2.55 -13.41
C ASN A 62 -6.09 3.85 -13.15
N GLN A 63 -6.78 3.98 -12.01
CA GLN A 63 -7.32 5.24 -11.54
C GLN A 63 -6.18 6.11 -11.01
N ILE A 64 -6.17 7.38 -11.43
CA ILE A 64 -5.30 8.40 -10.84
C ILE A 64 -5.91 8.80 -9.50
N ILE A 65 -5.18 8.56 -8.41
CA ILE A 65 -5.55 8.97 -7.06
C ILE A 65 -4.80 10.28 -6.77
N ASN A 66 -5.47 11.41 -6.98
CA ASN A 66 -4.91 12.72 -6.72
C ASN A 66 -5.10 13.10 -5.24
N LEU A 67 -4.01 13.32 -4.51
CA LEU A 67 -4.04 13.55 -3.07
C LEU A 67 -4.58 14.93 -2.68
N ARG A 68 -4.68 15.86 -3.63
CA ARG A 68 -5.35 17.16 -3.43
C ARG A 68 -6.84 17.00 -3.19
N ASP A 69 -7.48 16.01 -3.83
CA ASP A 69 -8.92 15.74 -3.70
C ASP A 69 -9.31 15.29 -2.28
N TYR A 70 -8.31 14.89 -1.49
CA TYR A 70 -8.46 14.41 -0.12
C TYR A 70 -7.82 15.35 0.91
N ASN A 71 -7.30 16.50 0.51
CA ASN A 71 -6.58 17.45 1.37
C ASN A 71 -5.38 16.81 2.12
N ILE A 72 -4.65 15.92 1.43
CA ILE A 72 -3.45 15.24 1.97
C ILE A 72 -2.22 15.34 1.05
N ASN A 73 -2.24 16.28 0.10
CA ASN A 73 -1.12 16.57 -0.78
C ASN A 73 0.13 16.97 0.02
N ASP A 74 1.31 16.49 -0.39
CA ASP A 74 2.60 16.81 0.23
C ASP A 74 2.65 16.47 1.74
N ARG A 75 2.09 15.31 2.10
CA ARG A 75 2.09 14.84 3.50
C ARG A 75 2.68 13.46 3.70
N ALA A 76 2.34 12.52 2.81
CA ALA A 76 2.75 11.14 2.98
C ALA A 76 4.26 10.97 2.77
N ASP A 77 4.93 10.24 3.67
CA ASP A 77 6.35 9.91 3.60
C ASP A 77 6.63 8.41 3.53
N ASN A 78 5.65 7.59 3.92
CA ASN A 78 5.76 6.14 3.87
C ASN A 78 4.39 5.48 3.63
N ALA A 79 4.41 4.18 3.30
CA ALA A 79 3.21 3.44 2.98
C ALA A 79 3.23 2.02 3.53
N LEU A 80 2.05 1.50 3.87
CA LEU A 80 1.80 0.08 4.07
C LEU A 80 1.04 -0.44 2.86
N ILE A 81 1.55 -1.49 2.23
CA ILE A 81 1.05 -1.98 0.95
C ILE A 81 0.64 -3.44 1.08
N SER A 82 -0.48 -3.79 0.47
CA SER A 82 -0.91 -5.16 0.22
C SER A 82 -1.25 -5.26 -1.26
N ALA A 83 -0.58 -6.14 -2.00
CA ALA A 83 -0.72 -6.23 -3.46
C ALA A 83 -0.34 -7.62 -4.00
N TYR A 84 -0.80 -7.87 -5.24
CA TYR A 84 -0.52 -9.08 -5.99
C TYR A 84 0.71 -8.99 -6.89
N THR A 85 1.36 -10.13 -7.07
CA THR A 85 2.48 -10.35 -8.00
C THR A 85 2.15 -9.79 -9.37
N GLY A 86 3.06 -9.01 -9.92
CA GLY A 86 2.95 -8.37 -11.22
C GLY A 86 2.29 -6.99 -11.19
N SER A 87 1.62 -6.60 -10.11
CA SER A 87 1.12 -5.23 -9.96
C SER A 87 2.28 -4.23 -9.92
N THR A 88 2.01 -3.01 -10.36
CA THR A 88 2.94 -1.88 -10.20
C THR A 88 2.23 -0.75 -9.48
N ILE A 89 2.87 -0.17 -8.47
CA ILE A 89 2.35 0.99 -7.74
C ILE A 89 3.31 2.14 -8.01
N THR A 90 2.80 3.25 -8.54
CA THR A 90 3.61 4.42 -8.83
C THR A 90 3.16 5.60 -8.00
N PHE A 91 4.10 6.16 -7.26
CA PHE A 91 3.98 7.36 -6.44
C PHE A 91 4.58 8.53 -7.22
N TYR A 92 3.84 9.63 -7.33
CA TYR A 92 4.23 10.81 -8.10
C TYR A 92 4.28 12.06 -7.23
N LYS A 93 5.32 12.87 -7.45
CA LYS A 93 5.44 14.20 -6.83
C LYS A 93 4.45 15.22 -7.41
N ASN A 94 3.92 14.99 -8.60
CA ASN A 94 2.97 15.88 -9.26
C ASN A 94 1.60 15.23 -9.46
N ALA A 95 0.57 16.06 -9.49
CA ALA A 95 -0.82 15.64 -9.63
C ALA A 95 -1.16 15.05 -11.01
N ASP A 96 -0.38 15.37 -12.04
CA ASP A 96 -0.64 14.98 -13.43
C ASP A 96 -0.14 13.56 -13.77
N ALA A 97 0.54 12.88 -12.84
CA ALA A 97 1.07 11.54 -13.01
C ALA A 97 2.04 11.34 -14.20
N ASP A 98 2.77 12.39 -14.60
CA ASP A 98 3.67 12.38 -15.77
C ASP A 98 5.17 12.13 -15.42
N GLY A 99 5.50 12.09 -14.13
CA GLY A 99 6.84 11.84 -13.61
C GLY A 99 7.87 12.96 -13.79
N SER A 100 7.46 14.13 -14.29
CA SER A 100 8.33 15.29 -14.53
C SER A 100 9.05 15.85 -13.28
N ARG A 101 8.53 15.58 -12.08
CA ARG A 101 9.07 16.10 -10.80
C ARG A 101 9.71 15.04 -9.90
N GLY A 102 9.54 13.76 -10.22
CA GLY A 102 10.06 12.65 -9.42
C GLY A 102 9.00 11.59 -9.18
N ILE A 103 9.42 10.33 -9.22
CA ILE A 103 8.55 9.16 -9.07
C ILE A 103 9.23 8.04 -8.28
N CYS A 104 8.41 7.28 -7.57
CA CYS A 104 8.79 6.03 -6.94
C CYS A 104 7.90 4.93 -7.52
N VAL A 105 8.51 3.95 -8.15
CA VAL A 105 7.82 2.83 -8.79
C VAL A 105 8.09 1.57 -7.97
N VAL A 106 7.04 0.95 -7.47
CA VAL A 106 7.09 -0.31 -6.73
C VAL A 106 6.60 -1.43 -7.64
N HIS A 107 7.51 -2.30 -8.04
CA HIS A 107 7.22 -3.52 -8.79
C HIS A 107 6.99 -4.68 -7.82
N VAL A 108 5.80 -5.26 -7.84
CA VAL A 108 5.43 -6.36 -6.95
C VAL A 108 5.90 -7.70 -7.53
N LYS A 109 6.85 -8.36 -6.86
CA LYS A 109 7.47 -9.63 -7.29
C LYS A 109 6.78 -10.86 -6.70
N GLN A 110 6.19 -10.74 -5.52
CA GLN A 110 5.43 -11.79 -4.85
C GLN A 110 4.18 -11.20 -4.19
N ASN A 111 3.16 -12.03 -3.97
CA ASN A 111 1.97 -11.60 -3.23
C ASN A 111 2.37 -11.30 -1.77
N PHE A 112 1.89 -10.20 -1.23
CA PHE A 112 2.08 -9.87 0.19
C PHE A 112 0.91 -9.04 0.73
N SER A 113 0.79 -9.07 2.06
CA SER A 113 -0.11 -8.20 2.81
C SER A 113 0.69 -7.48 3.89
N GLY A 114 0.50 -6.16 4.00
CA GLY A 114 1.13 -5.36 5.04
C GLY A 114 2.64 -5.14 4.87
N TYR A 115 3.15 -5.08 3.65
CA TYR A 115 4.55 -4.70 3.41
C TYR A 115 4.76 -3.23 3.74
N LYS A 116 5.72 -2.91 4.61
CA LYS A 116 6.03 -1.54 5.00
C LYS A 116 7.12 -0.95 4.10
N LEU A 117 6.71 -0.02 3.23
CA LEU A 117 7.61 0.83 2.46
C LEU A 117 8.01 2.02 3.32
N THR A 118 9.19 1.98 3.95
CA THR A 118 9.62 2.97 4.94
C THR A 118 10.06 4.32 4.35
N SER A 119 10.31 4.37 3.04
CA SER A 119 10.62 5.61 2.33
C SER A 119 10.27 5.48 0.85
N LEU A 120 9.89 6.61 0.24
CA LEU A 120 9.65 6.76 -1.19
C LEU A 120 10.87 7.29 -1.98
N GLU A 121 12.05 7.39 -1.35
CA GLU A 121 13.24 8.06 -1.93
C GLU A 121 14.44 7.13 -2.17
N HIS A 122 14.26 5.82 -2.03
CA HIS A 122 15.36 4.87 -2.18
C HIS A 122 15.03 3.79 -3.19
N THR A 123 16.02 3.48 -4.02
CA THR A 123 15.98 2.31 -4.89
C THR A 123 16.50 1.11 -4.10
N TYR A 124 15.73 0.05 -4.04
CA TYR A 124 16.13 -1.19 -3.38
C TYR A 124 15.31 -2.38 -3.89
N GLU A 125 15.74 -3.58 -3.58
CA GLU A 125 15.05 -4.80 -3.98
C GLU A 125 15.14 -5.85 -2.88
N ASP A 126 14.05 -6.57 -2.66
CA ASP A 126 14.01 -7.74 -1.79
C ASP A 126 13.21 -8.89 -2.43
N ALA A 127 12.81 -9.87 -1.60
CA ALA A 127 12.05 -11.03 -2.06
C ALA A 127 10.65 -10.68 -2.59
N TYR A 128 10.03 -9.61 -2.10
CA TYR A 128 8.64 -9.23 -2.33
C TYR A 128 8.49 -8.11 -3.35
N ILE A 129 9.39 -7.12 -3.35
CA ILE A 129 9.31 -5.95 -4.22
C ILE A 129 10.65 -5.52 -4.78
N LYS A 130 10.59 -4.78 -5.88
CA LYS A 130 11.66 -3.89 -6.35
C LYS A 130 11.13 -2.47 -6.35
N VAL A 131 11.83 -1.55 -5.71
CA VAL A 131 11.52 -0.13 -5.67
C VAL A 131 12.54 0.60 -6.53
N ASP A 132 12.07 1.35 -7.52
CA ASP A 132 12.89 2.23 -8.33
C ASP A 132 12.49 3.69 -8.05
N PHE A 133 13.42 4.49 -7.53
CA PHE A 133 13.22 5.91 -7.29
C PHE A 133 13.95 6.72 -8.36
N TYR A 134 13.21 7.60 -9.03
CA TYR A 134 13.73 8.51 -10.03
C TYR A 134 13.50 9.94 -9.56
N SER A 135 14.57 10.64 -9.18
CA SER A 135 14.49 12.06 -8.84
C SER A 135 14.71 12.92 -10.09
N ALA A 136 13.80 13.86 -10.33
CA ALA A 136 14.04 14.95 -11.28
C ALA A 136 14.64 16.15 -10.53
N GLY A 137 15.95 16.15 -10.27
CA GLY A 137 16.67 17.25 -9.61
C GLY A 137 16.80 17.10 -8.09
N ARG A 138 16.50 18.16 -7.32
CA ARG A 138 16.54 18.16 -5.83
C ARG A 138 15.20 17.76 -5.20
N ASN A 139 14.38 17.00 -5.92
CA ASN A 139 13.02 16.72 -5.52
C ASN A 139 12.97 15.45 -4.64
N SER A 140 12.34 15.58 -3.47
CA SER A 140 11.97 14.48 -2.58
C SER A 140 10.59 13.94 -2.93
N LEU A 141 10.29 12.71 -2.52
CA LEU A 141 8.92 12.19 -2.45
C LEU A 141 8.40 12.07 -1.01
N ASN A 142 9.31 11.96 -0.04
CA ASN A 142 8.93 11.90 1.37
C ASN A 142 8.35 13.26 1.78
N GLY A 143 7.06 13.31 2.08
CA GLY A 143 6.35 14.56 2.41
C GLY A 143 6.08 15.46 1.20
N GLU A 144 6.24 14.95 -0.03
CA GLU A 144 5.96 15.71 -1.27
C GLU A 144 5.12 14.86 -2.27
N LEU A 145 4.48 13.81 -1.77
CA LEU A 145 3.60 12.96 -2.57
C LEU A 145 2.32 13.70 -2.97
N SER A 146 2.01 13.70 -4.27
CA SER A 146 0.80 14.33 -4.80
C SER A 146 -0.16 13.36 -5.48
N CYS A 147 0.32 12.22 -5.97
CA CYS A 147 -0.52 11.30 -6.74
C CYS A 147 -0.04 9.85 -6.65
N ILE A 148 -1.00 8.91 -6.76
CA ILE A 148 -0.75 7.47 -6.80
C ILE A 148 -1.50 6.87 -7.99
N VAL A 149 -0.86 5.93 -8.68
CA VAL A 149 -1.51 5.07 -9.68
C VAL A 149 -1.12 3.63 -9.38
N VAL A 150 -2.10 2.73 -9.42
CA VAL A 150 -1.86 1.29 -9.28
C VAL A 150 -2.22 0.60 -10.58
N THR A 151 -1.28 -0.08 -11.21
CA THR A 151 -1.46 -0.84 -12.44
C THR A 151 -1.60 -2.33 -12.10
N PRO A 152 -2.57 -3.05 -12.70
CA PRO A 152 -2.81 -4.45 -12.36
C PRO A 152 -1.67 -5.33 -12.88
N PRO A 153 -1.58 -6.59 -12.42
CA PRO A 153 -0.67 -7.55 -13.00
C PRO A 153 -0.89 -7.65 -14.51
N ASN A 154 0.19 -7.61 -15.30
CA ASN A 154 0.11 -7.87 -16.73
C ASN A 154 -0.50 -9.27 -16.92
N ARG A 155 -1.78 -9.31 -17.36
CA ARG A 155 -2.41 -10.56 -17.77
C ARG A 155 -1.75 -10.99 -19.07
N VAL A 156 -0.78 -11.89 -18.98
CA VAL A 156 -0.55 -12.80 -20.09
C VAL A 156 -1.77 -13.71 -20.10
N TRP A 157 -2.76 -13.36 -20.92
CA TRP A 157 -3.84 -14.27 -21.25
C TRP A 157 -3.20 -15.42 -22.03
N ASN A 158 -2.97 -16.54 -21.33
CA ASN A 158 -2.70 -17.82 -21.98
C ASN A 158 -3.99 -18.34 -22.63
#